data_AF-A0A8S1MDP6-F1
#
_entry.id   AF-A0A8S1MDP6-F1
#
_cell.length_a   1.000
_cell.length_b   1.000
_cell.length_c   1.000
_cell.angle_alpha   90.00
_cell.angle_beta   90.00
_cell.angle_gamma   90.00
#
_symmetry.space_group_name_H-M   'P 1'
#
loop_
_entity.id
_entity.type
_entity.pdbx_description
1 polymer ?
#
loop_
_entity_poly.entity_id
_entity_poly.type
_entity_poly.pdbx_seq_one_letter_code
_entity_poly.pdbx_strand_id
1 'polypeptide(L)'
;MNKDHLIYGLCFSIIPCLIAFTKLKLDEKKFLMKEQLYRKMLLNSNELQQKKTEQQQKNLKSEAELGETIEYNLMNSLIKNNKSRVRKICLTGGPCAGKTTGLNYLAEKLKERGFAVFLVPEAATTLFMGGGMLDLDNYSSEGKMTFQMNLLNLQMKLEHSFNVLAMLCPANKTPVLLCDRGLMDGKAYMDQTEWYEMIGKYNLDEFQMRDLRYDAVVHMVTAADNTDCYSTLNNKARHETQQQALQMDHRTQKAWTGHPNLIKIDNHSVQSFNEKLDWLLHEVLRVLGHPIPQKVIGKTRQFILAEDINFNQLKEDHQIVEINKTYLIPQQENSTLLLVQRTHEGQSQLYIKEKFFEKDKMVKANIVKLQKKDYEIFRKLAHPEFAIIKIKKVCFTYEGQNFIVNEYEDVGQFLKIKNCKQDEQIQTPPFLNMQGAEELQKKFTTRVLAKEKVELKFQTVNQIIFRFRKLSTAEDSVEKVQRQDQEPPEDFQLDQQQNKAKPKK
;
A
#
# COMPACT_ATOMS: atom_id res chain seq x y z
N MET A 1 15.33 6.15 108.84
CA MET A 1 15.83 5.33 107.71
C MET A 1 15.61 6.15 106.45
N ASN A 2 16.52 6.11 105.47
CA ASN A 2 16.04 5.73 104.14
C ASN A 2 15.05 6.70 103.47
N LYS A 3 15.54 7.60 102.62
CA LYS A 3 14.85 7.95 101.37
C LYS A 3 15.84 7.93 100.22
N ASP A 4 17.02 8.50 100.43
CA ASP A 4 18.02 8.61 99.36
C ASP A 4 18.55 7.23 98.92
N HIS A 5 18.86 6.31 99.86
CA HIS A 5 19.29 4.96 99.50
C HIS A 5 18.17 4.07 98.91
N LEU A 6 16.89 4.32 99.20
CA LEU A 6 15.76 3.63 98.57
C LEU A 6 15.54 4.13 97.13
N ILE A 7 15.73 5.44 96.91
CA ILE A 7 15.62 6.09 95.59
C ILE A 7 16.77 5.63 94.68
N TYR A 8 18.00 5.52 95.18
CA TYR A 8 19.12 5.01 94.39
C TYR A 8 18.97 3.53 94.01
N GLY A 9 18.43 2.69 94.91
CA GLY A 9 18.16 1.27 94.61
C GLY A 9 17.03 1.06 93.59
N LEU A 10 15.94 1.83 93.68
CA LEU A 10 14.81 1.77 92.73
C LEU A 10 15.16 2.33 91.35
N CYS A 11 15.95 3.41 91.29
CA CYS A 11 16.34 4.05 90.02
C CYS A 11 17.39 3.26 89.22
N PHE A 12 18.31 2.55 89.86
CA PHE A 12 19.43 1.87 89.16
C PHE A 12 19.21 0.39 88.85
N SER A 13 18.18 -0.27 89.40
CA SER A 13 17.97 -1.72 89.17
C SER A 13 16.60 -2.08 88.61
N ILE A 14 15.52 -1.41 89.03
CA ILE A 14 14.15 -1.83 88.71
C ILE A 14 13.58 -1.06 87.51
N ILE A 15 13.85 0.24 87.42
CA ILE A 15 13.36 1.09 86.33
C ILE A 15 13.99 0.74 84.96
N PRO A 16 15.32 0.52 84.83
CA PRO A 16 15.93 0.13 83.56
C PRO A 16 15.49 -1.25 83.05
N CYS A 17 15.30 -2.23 83.96
CA CYS A 17 14.82 -3.57 83.61
C CYS A 17 13.35 -3.57 83.17
N LEU A 18 12.47 -2.78 83.80
CA LEU A 18 11.06 -2.65 83.38
C LEU A 18 10.94 -1.93 82.03
N ILE A 19 11.76 -0.92 81.76
CA ILE A 19 11.79 -0.22 80.47
C ILE A 19 12.34 -1.13 79.36
N ALA A 20 13.43 -1.88 79.60
CA ALA A 20 13.96 -2.82 78.62
C ALA A 20 12.98 -3.97 78.30
N PHE A 21 12.32 -4.53 79.32
CA PHE A 21 11.39 -5.64 79.15
C PHE A 21 10.08 -5.22 78.47
N THR A 22 9.58 -4.02 78.75
CA THR A 22 8.40 -3.47 78.05
C THR A 22 8.72 -3.11 76.59
N LYS A 23 9.91 -2.55 76.31
CA LYS A 23 10.33 -2.20 74.95
C LYS A 23 10.59 -3.44 74.09
N LEU A 24 11.25 -4.48 74.62
CA LEU A 24 11.41 -5.78 73.95
C LEU A 24 10.06 -6.44 73.65
N LYS A 25 9.13 -6.50 74.60
CA LYS A 25 7.79 -7.07 74.35
C LYS A 25 6.95 -6.27 73.34
N LEU A 26 7.11 -4.95 73.29
CA LEU A 26 6.43 -4.08 72.33
C LEU A 26 7.00 -4.24 70.91
N ASP A 27 8.31 -4.38 70.77
CA ASP A 27 8.96 -4.55 69.47
C ASP A 27 8.76 -5.97 68.92
N GLU A 28 8.75 -7.00 69.76
CA GLU A 28 8.46 -8.38 69.35
C GLU A 28 7.00 -8.55 68.89
N LYS A 29 6.03 -7.94 69.62
CA LYS A 29 4.62 -7.93 69.19
C LYS A 29 4.42 -7.14 67.89
N LYS A 30 5.09 -5.99 67.73
CA LYS A 30 4.99 -5.20 66.49
C LYS A 30 5.63 -5.92 65.30
N PHE A 31 6.74 -6.61 65.51
CA PHE A 31 7.40 -7.39 64.46
C PHE A 31 6.55 -8.60 64.05
N LEU A 32 6.05 -9.38 65.00
CA LEU A 32 5.19 -10.54 64.73
C LEU A 32 3.88 -10.14 64.04
N MET A 33 3.28 -9.01 64.45
CA MET A 33 2.06 -8.49 63.83
C MET A 33 2.31 -8.01 62.39
N LYS A 34 3.44 -7.34 62.11
CA LYS A 34 3.82 -6.94 60.75
C LYS A 34 4.14 -8.14 59.86
N GLU A 35 4.83 -9.15 60.39
CA GLU A 35 5.17 -10.35 59.63
C GLU A 35 3.90 -11.17 59.29
N GLN A 36 2.96 -11.31 60.23
CA GLN A 36 1.68 -11.98 59.97
C GLN A 36 0.83 -11.24 58.94
N LEU A 37 0.79 -9.90 58.99
CA LEU A 37 0.11 -9.08 57.98
C LEU A 37 0.77 -9.23 56.61
N TYR A 38 2.09 -9.20 56.54
CA TYR A 38 2.81 -9.34 55.28
C TYR A 38 2.64 -10.73 54.64
N ARG A 39 2.70 -11.80 55.44
CA ARG A 39 2.43 -13.17 54.97
C ARG A 39 0.98 -13.36 54.51
N LYS A 40 0.00 -12.79 55.22
CA LYS A 40 -1.42 -12.81 54.78
C LYS A 40 -1.64 -12.04 53.48
N MET A 41 -0.97 -10.90 53.30
CA MET A 41 -1.06 -10.15 52.04
C MET A 41 -0.43 -10.91 50.86
N LEU A 42 0.72 -11.57 51.07
CA LEU A 42 1.36 -12.36 50.01
C LEU A 42 0.52 -13.59 49.62
N LEU A 43 -0.04 -14.31 50.58
CA LEU A 43 -0.92 -15.46 50.33
C LEU A 43 -2.19 -15.02 49.59
N ASN A 44 -2.86 -13.95 50.03
CA ASN A 44 -4.03 -13.44 49.33
C ASN A 44 -3.70 -12.92 47.92
N SER A 45 -2.55 -12.29 47.71
CA SER A 45 -2.12 -11.81 46.39
C SER A 45 -1.87 -12.97 45.43
N ASN A 46 -1.20 -14.03 45.91
CA ASN A 46 -0.90 -15.20 45.09
C ASN A 46 -2.15 -16.03 44.78
N GLU A 47 -3.06 -16.21 45.75
CA GLU A 47 -4.34 -16.88 45.51
C GLU A 47 -5.26 -16.08 44.57
N LEU A 48 -5.26 -14.74 44.67
CA LEU A 48 -6.02 -13.88 43.75
C LEU A 48 -5.42 -13.94 42.33
N GLN A 49 -4.10 -14.00 42.20
CA GLN A 49 -3.44 -14.18 40.91
C GLN A 49 -3.68 -15.58 40.31
N GLN A 50 -3.62 -16.65 41.11
CA GLN A 50 -3.92 -18.00 40.65
C GLN A 50 -5.39 -18.12 40.21
N LYS A 51 -6.35 -17.64 41.00
CA LYS A 51 -7.77 -17.66 40.62
C LYS A 51 -8.07 -16.82 39.37
N LYS A 52 -7.44 -15.65 39.22
CA LYS A 52 -7.54 -14.84 37.99
C LYS A 52 -6.96 -15.58 36.78
N THR A 53 -5.84 -16.26 36.95
CA THR A 53 -5.15 -16.98 35.87
C THR A 53 -5.93 -18.23 35.46
N GLU A 54 -6.47 -18.98 36.41
CA GLU A 54 -7.30 -20.16 36.15
C GLU A 54 -8.63 -19.80 35.50
N GLN A 55 -9.25 -18.69 35.91
CA GLN A 55 -10.49 -18.20 35.31
C GLN A 55 -10.25 -17.63 33.90
N GLN A 56 -9.12 -16.94 33.69
CA GLN A 56 -8.70 -16.51 32.36
C GLN A 56 -8.36 -17.69 31.45
N GLN A 57 -7.72 -18.74 31.97
CA GLN A 57 -7.43 -19.96 31.20
C GLN A 57 -8.67 -20.79 30.90
N LYS A 58 -9.66 -20.84 31.80
CA LYS A 58 -10.95 -21.49 31.53
C LYS A 58 -11.76 -20.71 30.49
N ASN A 59 -11.76 -19.37 30.56
CA ASN A 59 -12.40 -18.53 29.54
C ASN A 59 -11.70 -18.67 28.18
N LEU A 60 -10.36 -18.68 28.14
CA LEU A 60 -9.58 -18.90 26.92
C LEU A 60 -9.79 -20.30 26.33
N LYS A 61 -9.97 -21.33 27.17
CA LYS A 61 -10.27 -22.70 26.71
C LYS A 61 -11.70 -22.81 26.16
N SER A 62 -12.69 -22.17 26.79
CA SER A 62 -14.06 -22.17 26.28
C SER A 62 -14.25 -21.29 25.03
N GLU A 63 -13.46 -20.21 24.89
CA GLU A 63 -13.48 -19.35 23.69
C GLU A 63 -12.68 -19.96 22.51
N ALA A 64 -11.65 -20.76 22.78
CA ALA A 64 -10.89 -21.49 21.76
C ALA A 64 -11.69 -22.65 21.14
N GLU A 65 -12.73 -23.14 21.79
CA GLU A 65 -13.56 -24.27 21.34
C GLU A 65 -14.68 -23.85 20.36
N LEU A 66 -14.89 -22.55 20.09
CA LEU A 66 -15.94 -22.05 19.18
C LEU A 66 -15.41 -21.13 18.05
N GLY A 67 -14.39 -21.58 17.33
CA GLY A 67 -14.38 -21.49 15.85
C GLY A 67 -14.37 -20.12 15.13
N GLU A 68 -14.10 -18.99 15.78
CA GLU A 68 -13.64 -17.76 15.09
C GLU A 68 -12.13 -17.62 15.30
N THR A 69 -11.35 -17.93 14.26
CA THR A 69 -9.89 -18.02 14.29
C THR A 69 -9.28 -16.76 14.91
N ILE A 70 -8.31 -16.90 15.81
CA ILE A 70 -7.51 -15.80 16.37
C ILE A 70 -7.01 -14.83 15.29
N GLU A 71 -6.77 -15.35 14.08
CA GLU A 71 -6.45 -14.63 12.85
C GLU A 71 -7.53 -13.65 12.41
N TYR A 72 -8.79 -14.08 12.42
CA TYR A 72 -9.96 -13.26 12.12
C TYR A 72 -10.12 -12.17 13.18
N ASN A 73 -9.94 -12.50 14.45
CA ASN A 73 -9.98 -11.52 15.53
C ASN A 73 -8.85 -10.49 15.44
N LEU A 74 -7.63 -10.91 15.10
CA LEU A 74 -6.51 -10.02 14.85
C LEU A 74 -6.71 -9.17 13.59
N MET A 75 -7.19 -9.77 12.49
CA MET A 75 -7.46 -9.09 11.23
C MET A 75 -8.60 -8.09 11.39
N ASN A 76 -9.71 -8.48 12.01
CA ASN A 76 -10.81 -7.58 12.36
C ASN A 76 -10.35 -6.50 13.31
N SER A 77 -9.51 -6.81 14.30
CA SER A 77 -8.92 -5.80 15.16
C SER A 77 -8.07 -4.81 14.35
N LEU A 78 -7.25 -5.28 13.40
CA LEU A 78 -6.46 -4.42 12.51
C LEU A 78 -7.32 -3.62 11.52
N ILE A 79 -8.40 -4.19 10.99
CA ILE A 79 -9.36 -3.52 10.08
C ILE A 79 -10.20 -2.51 10.86
N LYS A 80 -10.66 -2.86 12.05
CA LYS A 80 -11.51 -2.04 12.94
C LYS A 80 -10.70 -0.95 13.66
N ASN A 81 -9.43 -1.19 13.96
CA ASN A 81 -8.48 -0.17 14.43
C ASN A 81 -7.97 0.72 13.28
N ASN A 82 -8.04 0.26 12.02
CA ASN A 82 -7.99 1.11 10.82
C ASN A 82 -9.33 1.86 10.61
N LYS A 83 -9.87 2.48 11.67
CA LYS A 83 -10.95 3.47 11.56
C LYS A 83 -10.56 4.51 10.50
N SER A 84 -11.31 4.51 9.39
CA SER A 84 -11.24 5.44 8.26
C SER A 84 -9.81 5.84 7.87
N ARG A 85 -8.95 4.87 7.50
CA ARG A 85 -7.67 5.23 6.87
C ARG A 85 -7.95 6.10 5.65
N VAL A 86 -7.48 7.33 5.71
CA VAL A 86 -7.52 8.28 4.60
C VAL A 86 -6.80 7.67 3.41
N ARG A 87 -7.52 7.48 2.31
CA ARG A 87 -6.98 6.98 1.04
C ARG A 87 -6.36 8.16 0.30
N LYS A 88 -5.07 8.12 0.00
CA LYS A 88 -4.39 9.23 -0.67
C LYS A 88 -4.04 8.86 -2.11
N ILE A 89 -4.53 9.63 -3.06
CA ILE A 89 -4.31 9.42 -4.50
C ILE A 89 -3.66 10.67 -5.06
N CYS A 90 -2.52 10.51 -5.73
CA CYS A 90 -1.84 11.58 -6.45
C CYS A 90 -2.25 11.56 -7.92
N LEU A 91 -2.64 12.71 -8.47
CA LEU A 91 -2.77 12.92 -9.90
C LEU A 91 -1.55 13.72 -10.38
N THR A 92 -0.70 13.10 -11.20
CA THR A 92 0.53 13.68 -11.73
C THR A 92 0.51 13.70 -13.26
N GLY A 93 1.54 14.29 -13.86
CA GLY A 93 1.67 14.44 -15.31
C GLY A 93 2.21 15.81 -15.71
N GLY A 94 2.60 15.92 -16.97
CA GLY A 94 3.10 17.15 -17.57
C GLY A 94 2.07 18.29 -17.65
N PRO A 95 2.49 19.46 -18.13
CA PRO A 95 1.58 20.56 -18.48
C PRO A 95 0.48 20.08 -19.44
N CYS A 96 -0.72 20.66 -19.39
CA CYS A 96 -1.84 20.30 -20.28
C CYS A 96 -2.31 18.82 -20.25
N ALA A 97 -1.99 18.04 -19.21
CA ALA A 97 -2.47 16.67 -19.06
C ALA A 97 -3.95 16.51 -18.68
N GLY A 98 -4.65 17.62 -18.37
CA GLY A 98 -6.04 17.60 -17.92
C GLY A 98 -6.24 17.25 -16.43
N LYS A 99 -5.21 17.41 -15.60
CA LYS A 99 -5.22 17.05 -14.17
C LYS A 99 -6.35 17.72 -13.39
N THR A 100 -6.46 19.05 -13.46
CA THR A 100 -7.49 19.82 -12.74
C THR A 100 -8.91 19.36 -13.11
N THR A 101 -9.18 19.16 -14.41
CA THR A 101 -10.47 18.61 -14.87
C THR A 101 -10.69 17.19 -14.37
N GLY A 102 -9.66 16.34 -14.40
CA GLY A 102 -9.72 14.97 -13.89
C GLY A 102 -9.96 14.87 -12.39
N LEU A 103 -9.34 15.74 -11.59
CA LEU A 103 -9.56 15.83 -10.14
C LEU A 103 -11.00 16.22 -9.81
N ASN A 104 -11.56 17.22 -10.51
CA ASN A 104 -12.95 17.62 -10.32
C ASN A 104 -13.92 16.50 -10.69
N TYR A 105 -13.69 15.84 -11.84
CA TYR A 105 -14.47 14.69 -12.28
C TYR A 105 -14.44 13.55 -11.26
N LEU A 106 -13.24 13.17 -10.79
CA LEU A 106 -13.08 12.16 -9.74
C LEU A 106 -13.80 12.55 -8.46
N ALA A 107 -13.68 13.81 -8.03
CA ALA A 107 -14.31 14.27 -6.80
C ALA A 107 -15.83 14.17 -6.86
N GLU A 108 -16.45 14.54 -7.98
CA GLU A 108 -17.89 14.37 -8.20
C GLU A 108 -18.28 12.88 -8.15
N LYS A 109 -17.63 12.04 -8.97
CA LYS A 109 -17.98 10.62 -9.12
C LYS A 109 -17.73 9.80 -7.86
N LEU A 110 -16.72 10.14 -7.07
CA LEU A 110 -16.49 9.49 -5.78
C LEU A 110 -17.51 9.96 -4.73
N LYS A 111 -17.89 11.25 -4.70
CA LYS A 111 -18.95 11.73 -3.79
C LYS A 111 -20.30 11.07 -4.08
N GLU A 112 -20.68 10.90 -5.35
CA GLU A 112 -21.87 10.14 -5.78
C GLU A 112 -21.88 8.70 -5.24
N ARG A 113 -20.70 8.10 -5.06
CA ARG A 113 -20.50 6.74 -4.54
C ARG A 113 -20.33 6.68 -3.02
N GLY A 114 -20.58 7.79 -2.30
CA GLY A 114 -20.56 7.84 -0.84
C GLY A 114 -19.19 8.09 -0.20
N PHE A 115 -18.14 8.34 -0.98
CA PHE A 115 -16.83 8.73 -0.44
C PHE A 115 -16.85 10.17 0.11
N ALA A 116 -16.06 10.43 1.14
CA ALA A 116 -15.76 11.79 1.58
C ALA A 116 -14.49 12.27 0.88
N VAL A 117 -14.63 13.16 -0.10
CA VAL A 117 -13.50 13.55 -0.98
C VAL A 117 -12.97 14.93 -0.63
N PHE A 118 -11.65 15.03 -0.52
CA PHE A 118 -10.90 16.25 -0.27
C PHE A 118 -9.91 16.48 -1.41
N LEU A 119 -9.90 17.69 -1.97
CA LEU A 119 -8.96 18.09 -3.00
C LEU A 119 -7.81 18.87 -2.36
N VAL A 120 -6.59 18.37 -2.49
CA VAL A 120 -5.38 19.09 -2.10
C VAL A 120 -4.90 19.87 -3.32
N PRO A 121 -4.87 21.22 -3.26
CA PRO A 121 -4.51 22.05 -4.41
C PRO A 121 -3.03 21.93 -4.74
N GLU A 122 -2.67 22.27 -5.99
CA GLU A 122 -1.28 22.33 -6.45
C GLU A 122 -0.53 23.42 -5.66
N ALA A 123 0.55 23.02 -4.97
CA ALA A 123 1.36 23.95 -4.18
C ALA A 123 1.99 25.06 -5.05
N ALA A 124 2.39 24.73 -6.29
CA ALA A 124 2.98 25.70 -7.21
C ALA A 124 1.97 26.78 -7.62
N THR A 125 0.77 26.37 -8.03
CA THR A 125 -0.33 27.29 -8.34
C THR A 125 -0.69 28.16 -7.15
N THR A 126 -0.70 27.60 -5.93
CA THR A 126 -0.97 28.34 -4.69
C THR A 126 0.06 29.44 -4.47
N LEU A 127 1.35 29.15 -4.66
CA LEU A 127 2.43 30.15 -4.57
C LEU A 127 2.30 31.21 -5.66
N PHE A 128 2.04 30.80 -6.91
CA PHE A 128 1.92 31.72 -8.04
C PHE A 128 0.75 32.68 -7.89
N MET A 129 -0.42 32.19 -7.49
CA MET A 129 -1.60 33.03 -7.21
C MET A 129 -1.36 33.99 -6.04
N GLY A 130 -0.52 33.61 -5.09
CA GLY A 130 -0.10 34.45 -3.96
C GLY A 130 0.94 35.52 -4.31
N GLY A 131 1.30 35.69 -5.59
CA GLY A 131 2.33 36.65 -6.01
C GLY A 131 3.76 36.11 -5.92
N GLY A 132 3.94 34.82 -5.63
CA GLY A 132 5.22 34.13 -5.70
C GLY A 132 5.66 33.84 -7.14
N MET A 133 5.29 34.68 -8.10
CA MET A 133 5.75 34.57 -9.49
C MET A 133 7.21 34.97 -9.51
N LEU A 134 8.07 33.97 -9.49
CA LEU A 134 9.50 34.14 -9.55
C LEU A 134 9.88 34.00 -11.01
N ASP A 135 10.70 34.92 -11.50
CA ASP A 135 11.36 34.79 -12.80
C ASP A 135 12.38 33.63 -12.69
N LEU A 136 11.87 32.40 -12.85
CA LEU A 136 12.62 31.17 -12.67
C LEU A 136 13.82 31.10 -13.64
N ASP A 137 13.74 31.80 -14.77
CA ASP A 137 14.81 31.87 -15.75
C ASP A 137 15.98 32.75 -15.26
N ASN A 138 15.68 33.78 -14.47
CA ASN A 138 16.66 34.68 -13.86
C ASN A 138 17.18 34.21 -12.48
N TYR A 139 16.76 33.04 -12.00
CA TYR A 139 17.21 32.51 -10.72
C TYR A 139 18.60 31.89 -10.80
N SER A 140 19.44 32.20 -9.79
CA SER A 140 20.66 31.42 -9.52
C SER A 140 20.28 29.97 -9.21
N SER A 141 21.22 29.03 -9.37
CA SER A 141 20.99 27.62 -9.02
C SER A 141 20.51 27.46 -7.57
N GLU A 142 21.05 28.26 -6.64
CA GLU A 142 20.60 28.31 -5.24
C GLU A 142 19.16 28.82 -5.08
N GLY A 143 18.76 29.82 -5.87
CA GLY A 143 17.39 30.33 -5.91
C GLY A 143 16.39 29.27 -6.40
N LYS A 144 16.75 28.51 -7.45
CA LYS A 144 15.93 27.39 -7.96
C LYS A 144 15.78 26.28 -6.93
N MET A 145 16.87 25.90 -6.27
CA MET A 145 16.87 24.92 -5.18
C MET A 145 15.97 25.38 -4.02
N THR A 146 16.11 26.64 -3.59
CA THR A 146 15.29 27.22 -2.51
C THR A 146 13.81 27.25 -2.87
N PHE A 147 13.47 27.56 -4.11
CA PHE A 147 12.09 27.52 -4.59
C PHE A 147 11.51 26.10 -4.49
N GLN A 148 12.24 25.10 -4.99
CA GLN A 148 11.80 23.70 -4.94
C GLN A 148 11.68 23.17 -3.50
N MET A 149 12.59 23.58 -2.60
CA MET A 149 12.49 23.29 -1.17
C MET A 149 11.21 23.86 -0.54
N ASN A 150 10.87 25.11 -0.86
CA ASN A 150 9.64 25.74 -0.35
C ASN A 150 8.39 25.08 -0.93
N LEU A 151 8.42 24.73 -2.21
CA LEU A 151 7.33 24.03 -2.89
C LEU A 151 7.06 22.66 -2.25
N LEU A 152 8.11 21.87 -2.01
CA LEU A 152 8.02 20.57 -1.34
C LEU A 152 7.43 20.70 0.07
N ASN A 153 7.91 21.68 0.84
CA ASN A 153 7.43 21.94 2.20
C ASN A 153 5.95 22.36 2.22
N LEU A 154 5.54 23.24 1.30
CA LEU A 154 4.15 23.64 1.18
C LEU A 154 3.25 22.45 0.79
N GLN A 155 3.66 21.63 -0.19
CA GLN A 155 2.94 20.42 -0.57
C GLN A 155 2.74 19.48 0.64
N MET A 156 3.77 19.27 1.45
CA MET A 156 3.67 18.47 2.68
C MET A 156 2.65 19.03 3.67
N LYS A 157 2.67 20.35 3.89
CA LYS A 157 1.76 21.04 4.83
C LYS A 157 0.31 21.01 4.35
N LEU A 158 0.08 21.24 3.06
CA LEU A 158 -1.25 21.12 2.44
C LEU A 158 -1.78 19.70 2.62
N GLU A 159 -1.02 18.68 2.19
CA GLU A 159 -1.44 17.29 2.34
C GLU A 159 -1.70 16.91 3.81
N HIS A 160 -0.87 17.37 4.74
CA HIS A 160 -1.07 17.10 6.17
C HIS A 160 -2.37 17.73 6.68
N SER A 161 -2.61 19.00 6.35
CA SER A 161 -3.80 19.73 6.80
C SER A 161 -5.08 19.06 6.32
N PHE A 162 -5.15 18.73 5.02
CA PHE A 162 -6.30 18.01 4.45
C PHE A 162 -6.44 16.59 5.00
N ASN A 163 -5.33 15.93 5.33
CA ASN A 163 -5.38 14.60 5.93
C ASN A 163 -5.98 14.64 7.34
N VAL A 164 -5.61 15.63 8.16
CA VAL A 164 -6.21 15.86 9.48
C VAL A 164 -7.71 16.14 9.35
N LEU A 165 -8.11 16.99 8.41
CA LEU A 165 -9.54 17.25 8.14
C LEU A 165 -10.30 16.00 7.71
N ALA A 166 -9.69 15.16 6.87
CA ALA A 166 -10.29 13.93 6.40
C ALA A 166 -10.44 12.87 7.50
N MET A 167 -9.58 12.89 8.52
CA MET A 167 -9.72 12.03 9.71
C MET A 167 -10.94 12.38 10.57
N LEU A 168 -11.50 13.58 10.42
CA LEU A 168 -12.73 14.00 11.11
C LEU A 168 -14.00 13.43 10.46
N CYS A 169 -13.89 12.75 9.32
CA CYS A 169 -15.03 12.18 8.64
C CYS A 169 -15.74 11.12 9.51
N PRO A 170 -17.09 11.05 9.45
CA PRO A 170 -17.83 10.00 10.13
C PRO A 170 -17.39 8.60 9.69
N ALA A 171 -17.43 7.63 10.62
CA ALA A 171 -16.95 6.27 10.39
C ALA A 171 -17.66 5.51 9.25
N ASN A 172 -18.82 5.98 8.78
CA ASN A 172 -19.57 5.38 7.68
C ASN A 172 -19.12 5.87 6.29
N LYS A 173 -18.20 6.82 6.18
CA LYS A 173 -17.63 7.28 4.91
C LYS A 173 -16.14 6.98 4.87
N THR A 174 -15.66 6.55 3.71
CA THR A 174 -14.22 6.41 3.46
C THR A 174 -13.68 7.76 2.98
N PRO A 175 -12.76 8.40 3.74
CA PRO A 175 -12.11 9.62 3.30
C PRO A 175 -11.09 9.36 2.18
N VAL A 176 -11.15 10.15 1.12
CA VAL A 176 -10.23 10.13 -0.02
C VAL A 176 -9.63 11.51 -0.22
N LEU A 177 -8.31 11.60 -0.15
CA LEU A 177 -7.52 12.77 -0.53
C LEU A 177 -7.08 12.61 -1.99
N LEU A 178 -7.48 13.54 -2.84
CA LEU A 178 -6.96 13.65 -4.20
C LEU A 178 -5.97 14.82 -4.24
N CYS A 179 -4.70 14.54 -4.52
CA CYS A 179 -3.66 15.56 -4.62
C CYS A 179 -3.42 15.96 -6.07
N ASP A 180 -3.44 17.26 -6.34
CA ASP A 180 -2.88 17.81 -7.58
C ASP A 180 -1.35 17.87 -7.44
N ARG A 181 -0.67 16.90 -8.07
CA ARG A 181 0.74 16.54 -7.90
C ARG A 181 1.10 15.97 -6.52
N GLY A 182 2.26 15.30 -6.47
CA GLY A 182 2.82 14.74 -5.24
C GLY A 182 4.29 15.11 -5.06
N LEU A 183 4.93 14.61 -4.00
CA LEU A 183 6.29 15.05 -3.65
C LEU A 183 7.35 14.70 -4.70
N MET A 184 7.19 13.59 -5.43
CA MET A 184 8.16 13.20 -6.44
C MET A 184 8.10 14.06 -7.70
N ASP A 185 7.03 14.85 -7.92
CA ASP A 185 6.93 15.74 -9.10
C ASP A 185 8.08 16.75 -9.16
N GLY A 186 8.62 17.19 -8.03
CA GLY A 186 9.76 18.10 -7.96
C GLY A 186 11.04 17.53 -8.60
N LYS A 187 11.21 16.20 -8.56
CA LYS A 187 12.36 15.49 -9.15
C LYS A 187 12.45 15.66 -10.68
N ALA A 188 11.35 16.02 -11.34
CA ALA A 188 11.36 16.27 -12.78
C ALA A 188 12.07 17.60 -13.18
N TYR A 189 12.25 18.52 -12.23
CA TYR A 189 12.76 19.88 -12.45
C TYR A 189 14.21 20.10 -12.02
N MET A 190 14.89 19.06 -11.53
CA MET A 190 16.26 19.13 -11.03
C MET A 190 17.02 17.85 -11.37
N ASP A 191 18.34 17.88 -11.24
CA ASP A 191 19.12 16.66 -11.42
C ASP A 191 19.05 15.75 -10.18
N GLN A 192 19.61 14.54 -10.30
CA GLN A 192 19.57 13.54 -9.24
C GLN A 192 20.37 13.97 -8.00
N THR A 193 21.48 14.69 -8.18
CA THR A 193 22.34 15.15 -7.08
C THR A 193 21.63 16.24 -6.27
N GLU A 194 21.09 17.24 -6.95
CA GLU A 194 20.27 18.30 -6.37
C GLU A 194 19.07 17.72 -5.63
N TRP A 195 18.39 16.73 -6.23
CA TRP A 195 17.26 16.06 -5.59
C TRP A 195 17.62 15.41 -4.24
N TYR A 196 18.69 14.62 -4.19
CA TYR A 196 19.12 13.97 -2.95
C TYR A 196 19.62 14.97 -1.90
N GLU A 197 20.32 16.03 -2.31
CA GLU A 197 20.69 17.12 -1.41
C GLU A 197 19.44 17.78 -0.80
N MET A 198 18.43 18.04 -1.63
CA MET A 198 17.19 18.70 -1.21
C MET A 198 16.42 17.87 -0.19
N ILE A 199 16.15 16.59 -0.48
CA ILE A 199 15.38 15.74 0.43
C ILE A 199 16.18 15.41 1.70
N GLY A 200 17.52 15.33 1.60
CA GLY A 200 18.42 15.15 2.75
C GLY A 200 18.31 16.28 3.76
N LYS A 201 18.19 17.55 3.32
CA LYS A 201 17.97 18.71 4.20
C LYS A 201 16.69 18.63 5.01
N TYR A 202 15.67 17.92 4.52
CA TYR A 202 14.41 17.69 5.23
C TYR A 202 14.34 16.34 5.95
N ASN A 203 15.45 15.58 5.96
CA ASN A 203 15.49 14.20 6.47
C ASN A 203 14.36 13.33 5.88
N LEU A 204 14.10 13.53 4.59
CA LEU A 204 13.10 12.79 3.83
C LEU A 204 13.76 11.65 3.08
N ASP A 205 13.05 10.54 3.03
CA ASP A 205 13.46 9.32 2.34
C ASP A 205 12.60 9.12 1.09
N GLU A 206 13.25 8.91 -0.07
CA GLU A 206 12.56 8.78 -1.36
C GLU A 206 11.56 7.61 -1.36
N PHE A 207 11.92 6.46 -0.78
CA PHE A 207 11.03 5.30 -0.66
C PHE A 207 9.79 5.62 0.19
N GLN A 208 9.94 6.38 1.28
CA GLN A 208 8.81 6.82 2.09
C GLN A 208 7.88 7.76 1.30
N MET A 209 8.44 8.72 0.57
CA MET A 209 7.67 9.68 -0.22
C MET A 209 6.96 9.05 -1.42
N ARG A 210 7.68 8.21 -2.16
CA ARG A 210 7.17 7.50 -3.33
C ARG A 210 6.27 6.36 -2.87
N ASP A 211 6.85 5.31 -2.29
CA ASP A 211 6.19 4.03 -2.17
C ASP A 211 5.16 3.96 -1.02
N LEU A 212 5.35 4.70 0.08
CA LEU A 212 4.51 4.56 1.28
C LEU A 212 3.41 5.61 1.42
N ARG A 213 3.62 6.81 0.86
CA ARG A 213 2.77 7.97 1.13
C ARG A 213 1.46 7.98 0.36
N TYR A 214 1.47 7.52 -0.90
CA TYR A 214 0.29 7.48 -1.76
C TYR A 214 -0.19 6.04 -1.92
N ASP A 215 -1.50 5.83 -1.89
CA ASP A 215 -2.08 4.53 -2.20
C ASP A 215 -2.09 4.27 -3.72
N ALA A 216 -2.15 5.33 -4.53
CA ALA A 216 -1.93 5.31 -5.96
C ALA A 216 -1.39 6.64 -6.48
N VAL A 217 -0.66 6.53 -7.59
CA VAL A 217 -0.21 7.66 -8.39
C VAL A 217 -0.72 7.43 -9.80
N VAL A 218 -1.53 8.34 -10.30
CA VAL A 218 -2.07 8.28 -11.66
C VAL A 218 -1.41 9.37 -12.49
N HIS A 219 -0.56 8.95 -13.42
CA HIS A 219 0.09 9.80 -14.39
C HIS A 219 -0.84 10.01 -15.59
N MET A 220 -1.39 11.22 -15.68
CA MET A 220 -2.14 11.67 -16.84
C MET A 220 -1.13 12.16 -17.88
N VAL A 221 -1.03 11.48 -19.03
CA VAL A 221 -0.09 11.90 -20.07
C VAL A 221 -0.51 13.27 -20.63
N THR A 222 0.48 14.15 -20.84
CA THR A 222 0.26 15.46 -21.44
C THR A 222 -0.43 15.40 -22.82
N ALA A 223 -1.28 16.39 -23.13
CA ALA A 223 -1.78 16.58 -24.50
C ALA A 223 -0.66 16.85 -25.53
N ALA A 224 0.53 17.26 -25.09
CA ALA A 224 1.69 17.44 -25.97
C ALA A 224 2.14 16.12 -26.63
N ASP A 225 1.82 14.98 -26.03
CA ASP A 225 2.02 13.65 -26.61
C ASP A 225 0.97 13.39 -27.70
N ASN A 226 1.31 13.85 -28.91
CA ASN A 226 0.64 13.54 -30.18
C ASN A 226 -0.87 13.82 -30.21
N THR A 227 -1.34 14.90 -29.58
CA THR A 227 -2.69 15.42 -29.81
C THR A 227 -2.65 16.83 -30.41
N ASP A 228 -3.55 17.12 -31.34
CA ASP A 228 -3.71 18.45 -31.95
C ASP A 228 -4.24 19.51 -30.94
N CYS A 229 -4.53 19.08 -29.71
CA CYS A 229 -5.16 19.89 -28.67
C CYS A 229 -4.16 20.65 -27.78
N TYR A 230 -2.84 20.46 -27.96
CA TYR A 230 -1.86 21.22 -27.19
C TYR A 230 -1.81 22.68 -27.66
N SER A 231 -2.45 23.56 -26.88
CA SER A 231 -2.42 25.00 -27.12
C SER A 231 -1.95 25.76 -25.89
N THR A 232 -1.03 26.70 -26.08
CA THR A 232 -0.59 27.68 -25.08
C THR A 232 -1.62 28.80 -24.85
N LEU A 233 -2.65 28.91 -25.70
CA LEU A 233 -3.62 30.01 -25.69
C LEU A 233 -4.47 30.07 -24.42
N ASN A 234 -4.67 28.93 -23.75
CA ASN A 234 -5.57 28.84 -22.59
C ASN A 234 -4.90 29.13 -21.24
N ASN A 235 -3.60 29.45 -21.19
CA ASN A 235 -2.93 29.86 -19.95
C ASN A 235 -1.75 30.80 -20.21
N LYS A 236 -1.91 32.10 -19.90
CA LYS A 236 -0.84 33.13 -19.94
C LYS A 236 0.37 32.83 -19.03
N ALA A 237 0.26 31.83 -18.15
CA ALA A 237 1.31 31.42 -17.21
C ALA A 237 2.15 30.22 -17.71
N ARG A 238 2.00 29.79 -18.97
CA ARG A 238 2.72 28.64 -19.53
C ARG A 238 3.65 29.09 -20.65
N HIS A 239 4.94 28.82 -20.47
CA HIS A 239 6.01 29.24 -21.38
C HIS A 239 6.59 28.06 -22.18
N GLU A 240 6.23 26.81 -21.87
CA GLU A 240 6.87 25.64 -22.48
C GLU A 240 6.34 25.32 -23.89
N THR A 241 7.27 25.02 -24.80
CA THR A 241 6.96 24.45 -26.12
C THR A 241 6.36 23.04 -25.98
N GLN A 242 5.72 22.53 -27.03
CA GLN A 242 5.18 21.15 -27.02
C GLN A 242 6.26 20.11 -26.69
N GLN A 243 7.47 20.25 -27.26
CA GLN A 243 8.59 19.36 -26.97
C GLN A 243 9.06 19.45 -25.51
N GLN A 244 9.13 20.66 -24.94
CA GLN A 244 9.48 20.84 -23.53
C GLN A 244 8.43 20.22 -22.61
N ALA A 245 7.15 20.37 -22.91
CA ALA A 245 6.06 19.75 -22.15
C ALA A 245 6.12 18.21 -22.21
N LEU A 246 6.45 17.64 -23.37
CA LEU A 246 6.63 16.19 -23.54
C LEU A 246 7.83 15.68 -22.73
N GLN A 247 8.99 16.36 -22.81
CA GLN A 247 10.17 16.00 -22.03
C GLN A 247 9.88 16.07 -20.52
N MET A 248 9.15 17.11 -20.08
CA MET A 248 8.75 17.25 -18.68
C MET A 248 7.80 16.14 -18.24
N ASP A 249 6.87 15.72 -19.10
CA ASP A 249 5.98 14.57 -18.84
C ASP A 249 6.78 13.28 -18.63
N HIS A 250 7.75 13.00 -19.50
CA HIS A 250 8.63 11.82 -19.39
C HIS A 250 9.45 11.83 -18.10
N ARG A 251 10.04 12.99 -17.73
CA ARG A 251 10.78 13.14 -16.46
C ARG A 251 9.87 12.93 -15.25
N THR A 252 8.64 13.46 -15.30
CA THR A 252 7.64 13.29 -14.24
C THR A 252 7.25 11.81 -14.10
N GLN A 253 7.00 11.12 -15.21
CA GLN A 253 6.70 9.68 -15.21
C GLN A 253 7.83 8.89 -14.57
N LYS A 254 9.07 9.19 -14.98
CA LYS A 254 10.30 8.54 -14.48
C LYS A 254 10.51 8.74 -12.99
N ALA A 255 10.20 9.93 -12.46
CA ALA A 255 10.29 10.22 -11.03
C ALA A 255 9.39 9.32 -10.16
N TRP A 256 8.29 8.83 -10.73
CA TRP A 256 7.36 7.93 -10.04
C TRP A 256 7.58 6.44 -10.34
N THR A 257 8.49 6.10 -11.27
CA THR A 257 8.81 4.71 -11.60
C THR A 257 9.19 3.93 -10.35
N GLY A 258 8.69 2.69 -10.26
CA GLY A 258 8.84 1.83 -9.09
C GLY A 258 7.67 1.88 -8.11
N HIS A 259 6.87 2.96 -8.06
CA HIS A 259 5.73 3.08 -7.15
C HIS A 259 4.77 1.85 -7.25
N PRO A 260 4.30 1.26 -6.12
CA PRO A 260 3.52 0.02 -6.12
C PRO A 260 2.29 0.04 -7.05
N ASN A 261 1.58 1.17 -7.05
CA ASN A 261 0.38 1.42 -7.84
C ASN A 261 0.55 2.64 -8.75
N LEU A 262 1.63 2.67 -9.55
CA LEU A 262 1.74 3.63 -10.65
C LEU A 262 0.81 3.22 -11.80
N ILE A 263 -0.09 4.13 -12.17
CA ILE A 263 -1.06 4.00 -13.24
C ILE A 263 -0.74 5.07 -14.28
N LYS A 264 -0.57 4.68 -15.54
CA LYS A 264 -0.41 5.61 -16.66
C LYS A 264 -1.73 5.65 -17.42
N ILE A 265 -2.17 6.84 -17.80
CA ILE A 265 -3.33 7.06 -18.65
C ILE A 265 -2.86 7.88 -19.86
N ASP A 266 -2.62 7.17 -20.96
CA ASP A 266 -2.16 7.74 -22.22
C ASP A 266 -3.30 8.31 -23.07
N ASN A 267 -2.92 9.03 -24.13
CA ASN A 267 -3.86 9.59 -25.10
C ASN A 267 -4.19 8.59 -26.22
N HIS A 268 -3.30 7.64 -26.50
CA HIS A 268 -3.41 6.74 -27.64
C HIS A 268 -4.43 5.63 -27.44
N SER A 269 -4.65 5.17 -26.20
CA SER A 269 -5.57 4.09 -25.88
C SER A 269 -7.04 4.51 -25.83
N VAL A 270 -7.33 5.81 -25.96
CA VAL A 270 -8.67 6.39 -25.81
C VAL A 270 -9.05 7.20 -27.05
N GLN A 271 -10.34 7.30 -27.35
CA GLN A 271 -10.86 8.07 -28.49
C GLN A 271 -11.18 9.52 -28.12
N SER A 272 -11.37 9.82 -26.83
CA SER A 272 -11.74 11.14 -26.35
C SER A 272 -11.21 11.42 -24.95
N PHE A 273 -11.17 12.69 -24.57
CA PHE A 273 -10.83 13.09 -23.20
C PHE A 273 -11.82 12.52 -22.18
N ASN A 274 -13.10 12.35 -22.52
CA ASN A 274 -14.08 11.73 -21.63
C ASN A 274 -13.77 10.25 -21.37
N GLU A 275 -13.32 9.50 -22.38
CA GLU A 275 -12.86 8.13 -22.17
C GLU A 275 -11.60 8.07 -21.28
N LYS A 276 -10.72 9.08 -21.41
CA LYS A 276 -9.57 9.26 -20.52
C LYS A 276 -10.00 9.46 -19.06
N LEU A 277 -11.05 10.25 -18.84
CA LEU A 277 -11.65 10.46 -17.51
C LEU A 277 -12.33 9.20 -16.96
N ASP A 278 -13.02 8.44 -17.81
CA ASP A 278 -13.60 7.15 -17.43
C ASP A 278 -12.51 6.15 -17.04
N TRP A 279 -11.37 6.15 -17.75
CA TRP A 279 -10.20 5.36 -17.37
C TRP A 279 -9.67 5.76 -16.00
N LEU A 280 -9.55 7.06 -15.77
CA LEU A 280 -9.11 7.61 -14.50
C LEU A 280 -10.00 7.14 -13.35
N LEU A 281 -11.32 7.25 -13.52
CA LEU A 281 -12.29 6.77 -12.54
C LEU A 281 -12.18 5.25 -12.31
N HIS A 282 -12.07 4.47 -13.38
CA HIS A 282 -11.90 3.03 -13.32
C HIS A 282 -10.70 2.63 -12.46
N GLU A 283 -9.53 3.19 -12.74
CA GLU A 283 -8.29 2.85 -12.04
C GLU A 283 -8.31 3.27 -10.57
N VAL A 284 -8.89 4.44 -10.27
CA VAL A 284 -9.06 4.92 -8.89
C VAL A 284 -10.01 4.02 -8.11
N LEU A 285 -11.17 3.65 -8.67
CA LEU A 285 -12.11 2.73 -8.02
C LEU A 285 -11.48 1.37 -7.75
N ARG A 286 -10.69 0.84 -8.69
CA ARG A 286 -9.92 -0.41 -8.50
C ARG A 286 -8.97 -0.32 -7.31
N VAL A 287 -8.25 0.80 -7.14
CA VAL A 287 -7.33 1.02 -5.99
C VAL A 287 -8.09 1.20 -4.68
N LEU A 288 -9.29 1.78 -4.73
CA LEU A 288 -10.16 1.91 -3.57
C LEU A 288 -10.87 0.59 -3.21
N GLY A 289 -10.72 -0.46 -4.02
CA GLY A 289 -11.42 -1.74 -3.81
C GLY A 289 -12.92 -1.62 -4.04
N HIS A 290 -13.35 -0.61 -4.79
CA HIS A 290 -14.75 -0.31 -5.08
C HIS A 290 -15.14 -0.89 -6.45
N PRO A 291 -16.43 -1.24 -6.62
CA PRO A 291 -17.07 -1.40 -7.91
C PRO A 291 -16.56 -0.59 -9.11
N ILE A 292 -16.07 -1.23 -10.19
CA ILE A 292 -15.70 -0.59 -11.48
C ILE A 292 -16.79 -0.74 -12.57
N PRO A 293 -16.93 0.21 -13.52
CA PRO A 293 -17.80 0.09 -14.70
C PRO A 293 -17.27 -0.91 -15.75
N GLN A 294 -18.16 -1.55 -16.52
CA GLN A 294 -17.86 -2.51 -17.61
C GLN A 294 -17.24 -1.87 -18.88
N LYS A 295 -16.20 -1.05 -18.74
CA LYS A 295 -15.39 -0.63 -19.89
C LYS A 295 -14.06 -1.36 -19.79
N VAL A 296 -13.69 -2.10 -20.84
CA VAL A 296 -12.34 -2.65 -20.98
C VAL A 296 -11.42 -1.46 -21.29
N ILE A 297 -10.72 -0.94 -20.29
CA ILE A 297 -9.82 0.20 -20.47
C ILE A 297 -8.39 -0.20 -20.16
N GLY A 298 -7.49 0.00 -21.12
CA GLY A 298 -6.06 -0.33 -21.02
C GLY A 298 -5.79 -1.84 -20.98
N LYS A 299 -5.55 -2.46 -22.14
CA LYS A 299 -5.14 -3.88 -22.18
C LYS A 299 -3.68 -4.00 -21.71
N THR A 300 -3.44 -4.92 -20.77
CA THR A 300 -2.08 -5.34 -20.39
C THR A 300 -1.76 -6.60 -21.17
N ARG A 301 -0.75 -6.53 -22.03
CA ARG A 301 -0.24 -7.69 -22.78
C ARG A 301 0.86 -8.37 -21.97
N GLN A 302 0.90 -9.70 -21.99
CA GLN A 302 1.89 -10.48 -21.28
C GLN A 302 2.61 -11.39 -22.26
N PHE A 303 3.93 -11.46 -22.17
CA PHE A 303 4.76 -12.23 -23.07
C PHE A 303 5.69 -13.13 -22.25
N ILE A 304 5.87 -14.37 -22.73
CA ILE A 304 6.99 -15.23 -22.34
C ILE A 304 8.11 -14.95 -23.33
N LEU A 305 9.28 -14.59 -22.82
CA LEU A 305 10.45 -14.31 -23.65
C LEU A 305 11.14 -15.62 -24.05
N ALA A 306 11.71 -15.64 -25.25
CA ALA A 306 12.51 -16.78 -25.72
C ALA A 306 13.84 -16.90 -24.94
N GLU A 307 14.40 -15.76 -24.55
CA GLU A 307 15.63 -15.63 -23.77
C GLU A 307 15.38 -14.71 -22.56
N ASP A 308 15.96 -15.05 -21.42
CA ASP A 308 15.88 -14.22 -20.22
C ASP A 308 16.69 -12.93 -20.42
N ILE A 309 16.12 -11.79 -20.01
CA ILE A 309 16.78 -10.50 -20.03
C ILE A 309 17.85 -10.48 -18.96
N ASN A 310 19.08 -10.17 -19.36
CA ASN A 310 20.13 -9.85 -18.42
C ASN A 310 19.93 -8.41 -17.89
N PHE A 311 19.38 -8.31 -16.68
CA PHE A 311 19.10 -7.00 -16.06
C PHE A 311 20.35 -6.12 -15.87
N ASN A 312 21.55 -6.70 -15.82
CA ASN A 312 22.80 -5.93 -15.70
C ASN A 312 23.15 -5.16 -16.97
N GLN A 313 22.54 -5.50 -18.11
CA GLN A 313 22.76 -4.82 -19.40
C GLN A 313 21.70 -3.76 -19.71
N LEU A 314 20.77 -3.51 -18.77
CA LEU A 314 19.78 -2.46 -18.92
C LEU A 314 20.49 -1.09 -18.92
N LYS A 315 20.46 -0.43 -20.08
CA LYS A 315 20.95 0.95 -20.23
C LYS A 315 19.94 1.99 -19.74
N GLU A 316 18.67 1.61 -19.68
CA GLU A 316 17.60 2.46 -19.19
C GLU A 316 17.56 2.47 -17.67
N ASP A 317 17.19 3.62 -17.13
CA ASP A 317 16.91 3.75 -15.70
C ASP A 317 15.72 2.86 -15.34
N HIS A 318 16.00 1.92 -14.44
CA HIS A 318 15.06 0.89 -14.04
C HIS A 318 14.99 0.81 -12.52
N GLN A 319 13.91 0.21 -12.04
CA GLN A 319 13.65 0.03 -10.62
C GLN A 319 13.42 -1.45 -10.36
N ILE A 320 14.15 -2.00 -9.39
CA ILE A 320 14.06 -3.41 -9.01
C ILE A 320 13.31 -3.52 -7.70
N VAL A 321 12.21 -4.26 -7.73
CA VAL A 321 11.36 -4.52 -6.57
C VAL A 321 11.29 -6.02 -6.33
N GLU A 322 11.59 -6.46 -5.12
CA GLU A 322 11.42 -7.85 -4.72
C GLU A 322 10.07 -8.02 -4.03
N ILE A 323 9.31 -9.05 -4.41
CA ILE A 323 7.98 -9.31 -3.87
C ILE A 323 7.89 -10.76 -3.43
N ASN A 324 7.64 -10.96 -2.15
CA ASN A 324 7.27 -12.25 -1.58
C ASN A 324 5.76 -12.28 -1.37
N LYS A 325 5.10 -13.30 -1.90
CA LYS A 325 3.68 -13.55 -1.73
C LYS A 325 3.45 -14.87 -1.02
N THR A 326 2.65 -14.84 0.03
CA THR A 326 2.25 -16.01 0.81
C THR A 326 0.73 -16.05 0.90
N TYR A 327 0.12 -17.10 0.36
CA TYR A 327 -1.32 -17.30 0.49
C TYR A 327 -1.66 -17.77 1.90
N LEU A 328 -2.73 -17.22 2.46
CA LEU A 328 -3.27 -17.58 3.78
C LEU A 328 -4.62 -18.27 3.59
N ILE A 329 -5.14 -18.88 4.67
CA ILE A 329 -6.46 -19.52 4.66
C ILE A 329 -7.53 -18.41 4.76
N PRO A 330 -8.39 -18.24 3.73
CA PRO A 330 -9.49 -17.28 3.80
C PRO A 330 -10.61 -17.80 4.72
N GLN A 331 -11.34 -16.90 5.38
CA GLN A 331 -12.51 -17.28 6.19
C GLN A 331 -13.71 -17.65 5.31
N GLN A 332 -13.89 -16.94 4.20
CA GLN A 332 -14.98 -17.16 3.26
C GLN A 332 -14.44 -17.87 2.02
N GLU A 333 -15.13 -18.91 1.55
CA GLU A 333 -14.72 -19.67 0.35
C GLU A 333 -14.63 -18.78 -0.90
N ASN A 334 -15.46 -17.75 -0.97
CA ASN A 334 -15.46 -16.78 -2.07
C ASN A 334 -14.43 -15.65 -1.88
N SER A 335 -13.43 -15.83 -1.03
CA SER A 335 -12.39 -14.83 -0.79
C SER A 335 -10.98 -15.39 -0.93
N THR A 336 -10.02 -14.51 -1.21
CA THR A 336 -8.60 -14.85 -1.22
C THR A 336 -7.84 -13.94 -0.26
N LEU A 337 -6.97 -14.54 0.54
CA LEU A 337 -6.16 -13.85 1.53
C LEU A 337 -4.68 -14.00 1.19
N LEU A 338 -3.99 -12.87 1.01
CA LEU A 338 -2.62 -12.80 0.52
C LEU A 338 -1.77 -11.92 1.43
N LEU A 339 -0.76 -12.50 2.05
CA LEU A 339 0.29 -11.79 2.75
C LEU A 339 1.38 -11.39 1.74
N VAL A 340 1.78 -10.12 1.75
CA VAL A 340 2.76 -9.58 0.82
C VAL A 340 3.84 -8.82 1.55
N GLN A 341 5.09 -9.15 1.23
CA GLN A 341 6.26 -8.33 1.52
C GLN A 341 6.80 -7.79 0.20
N ARG A 342 6.86 -6.47 0.08
CA ARG A 342 7.43 -5.78 -1.07
C ARG A 342 8.67 -5.00 -0.62
N THR A 343 9.84 -5.38 -1.11
CA THR A 343 11.11 -4.72 -0.82
C THR A 343 11.54 -3.88 -2.01
N HIS A 344 11.90 -2.63 -1.77
CA HIS A 344 12.46 -1.72 -2.77
C HIS A 344 13.58 -0.93 -2.11
N GLU A 345 14.77 -0.90 -2.73
CA GLU A 345 15.96 -0.20 -2.21
C GLU A 345 16.30 -0.59 -0.75
N GLY A 346 16.18 -1.88 -0.43
CA GLY A 346 16.46 -2.43 0.91
C GLY A 346 15.35 -2.20 1.96
N GLN A 347 14.34 -1.37 1.65
CA GLN A 347 13.23 -1.10 2.56
C GLN A 347 11.99 -1.94 2.21
N SER A 348 11.34 -2.50 3.23
CA SER A 348 10.19 -3.41 3.06
C SER A 348 8.85 -2.75 3.43
N GLN A 349 7.86 -2.94 2.58
CA GLN A 349 6.45 -2.71 2.88
C GLN A 349 5.76 -4.05 3.12
N LEU A 350 5.07 -4.17 4.25
CA LEU A 350 4.38 -5.38 4.66
C LEU A 350 2.87 -5.10 4.67
N TYR A 351 2.08 -5.95 4.03
CA TYR A 351 0.63 -5.80 4.01
C TYR A 351 -0.09 -7.12 3.75
N ILE A 352 -1.36 -7.18 4.17
CA ILE A 352 -2.30 -8.22 3.78
C ILE A 352 -3.29 -7.64 2.78
N LYS A 353 -3.62 -8.44 1.77
CA LYS A 353 -4.65 -8.17 0.79
C LYS A 353 -5.70 -9.27 0.85
N GLU A 354 -6.94 -8.87 1.09
CA GLU A 354 -8.10 -9.75 1.04
C GLU A 354 -8.96 -9.34 -0.16
N LYS A 355 -9.33 -10.27 -1.02
CA LYS A 355 -10.23 -10.03 -2.16
C LYS A 355 -11.47 -10.91 -2.01
N PHE A 356 -12.65 -10.36 -2.23
CA PHE A 356 -13.93 -11.08 -2.22
C PHE A 356 -14.47 -11.19 -3.64
N PHE A 357 -15.13 -12.31 -3.94
CA PHE A 357 -15.61 -12.64 -5.27
C PHE A 357 -17.09 -13.06 -5.25
N GLU A 358 -17.84 -12.70 -6.29
CA GLU A 358 -19.19 -13.18 -6.56
C GLU A 358 -19.31 -13.54 -8.04
N LYS A 359 -19.83 -14.74 -8.36
CA LYS A 359 -19.96 -15.24 -9.75
C LYS A 359 -18.70 -14.97 -10.58
N ASP A 360 -17.56 -15.29 -10.00
CA ASP A 360 -16.28 -15.06 -10.64
C ASP A 360 -16.06 -13.57 -10.99
N LYS A 361 -16.36 -12.65 -10.09
CA LYS A 361 -16.00 -11.23 -10.22
C LYS A 361 -15.56 -10.70 -8.88
N MET A 362 -14.43 -10.02 -8.83
CA MET A 362 -13.99 -9.39 -7.60
C MET A 362 -15.01 -8.32 -7.22
N VAL A 363 -15.63 -8.42 -6.04
CA VAL A 363 -16.62 -7.45 -5.53
C VAL A 363 -16.04 -6.49 -4.50
N LYS A 364 -14.94 -6.86 -3.84
CA LYS A 364 -14.33 -6.01 -2.83
C LYS A 364 -12.87 -6.41 -2.65
N ALA A 365 -12.03 -5.43 -2.32
CA ALA A 365 -10.68 -5.71 -1.88
C ALA A 365 -10.30 -4.85 -0.67
N ASN A 366 -9.78 -5.48 0.37
CA ASN A 366 -9.23 -4.83 1.55
C ASN A 366 -7.70 -4.93 1.50
N ILE A 367 -7.01 -3.84 1.83
CA ILE A 367 -5.54 -3.83 1.98
C ILE A 367 -5.18 -3.22 3.31
N VAL A 368 -4.46 -3.98 4.14
CA VAL A 368 -4.05 -3.58 5.49
C VAL A 368 -2.53 -3.61 5.57
N LYS A 369 -1.90 -2.46 5.84
CA LYS A 369 -0.46 -2.38 6.12
C LYS A 369 -0.17 -3.00 7.48
N LEU A 370 0.94 -3.73 7.58
CA LEU A 370 1.33 -4.48 8.77
C LEU A 370 2.64 -3.94 9.36
N GLN A 371 2.78 -4.11 10.68
CA GLN A 371 4.08 -4.01 11.33
C GLN A 371 4.83 -5.33 11.21
N LYS A 372 6.15 -5.30 11.40
CA LYS A 372 7.01 -6.50 11.32
C LYS A 372 6.52 -7.63 12.22
N LYS A 373 6.11 -7.30 13.46
CA LYS A 373 5.58 -8.29 14.41
C LYS A 373 4.32 -9.01 13.89
N ASP A 374 3.40 -8.27 13.27
CA ASP A 374 2.13 -8.83 12.80
C ASP A 374 2.38 -9.67 11.56
N TYR A 375 3.27 -9.22 10.67
CA TYR A 375 3.70 -9.97 9.50
C TYR A 375 4.28 -11.35 9.86
N GLU A 376 5.18 -11.42 10.85
CA GLU A 376 5.76 -12.71 11.28
C GLU A 376 4.72 -13.65 11.90
N ILE A 377 3.66 -13.12 12.52
CA ILE A 377 2.54 -13.94 13.00
C ILE A 377 1.79 -14.53 11.80
N PHE A 378 1.35 -13.69 10.86
CA PHE A 378 0.62 -14.15 9.67
C PHE A 378 1.44 -15.09 8.78
N ARG A 379 2.76 -14.89 8.71
CA ARG A 379 3.65 -15.77 7.95
C ARG A 379 3.64 -17.21 8.46
N LYS A 380 3.45 -17.43 9.76
CA LYS A 380 3.33 -18.77 10.35
C LYS A 380 2.02 -19.47 10.00
N LEU A 381 1.05 -18.71 9.50
CA LEU A 381 -0.29 -19.15 9.13
C LEU A 381 -0.41 -19.35 7.60
N ALA A 382 0.72 -19.56 6.94
CA ALA A 382 0.77 -19.82 5.50
C ALA A 382 -0.08 -21.05 5.14
N HIS A 383 -0.85 -20.93 4.06
CA HIS A 383 -1.67 -22.02 3.56
C HIS A 383 -0.78 -23.18 3.09
N PRO A 384 -0.97 -24.41 3.60
CA PRO A 384 -0.04 -25.52 3.36
C PRO A 384 0.00 -25.98 1.89
N GLU A 385 -1.08 -25.80 1.15
CA GLU A 385 -1.18 -26.16 -0.28
C GLU A 385 -0.54 -25.15 -1.26
N PHE A 386 -0.04 -24.01 -0.78
CA PHE A 386 0.53 -22.98 -1.65
C PHE A 386 1.98 -22.68 -1.28
N ALA A 387 2.86 -22.74 -2.28
CA ALA A 387 4.24 -22.34 -2.12
C ALA A 387 4.35 -20.80 -2.00
N ILE A 388 5.40 -20.34 -1.32
CA ILE A 388 5.76 -18.93 -1.31
C ILE A 388 6.25 -18.56 -2.71
N ILE A 389 5.68 -17.50 -3.28
CA ILE A 389 6.11 -16.97 -4.58
C ILE A 389 7.04 -15.80 -4.35
N LYS A 390 8.28 -15.93 -4.82
CA LYS A 390 9.25 -14.83 -4.88
C LYS A 390 9.33 -14.30 -6.30
N ILE A 391 9.26 -12.98 -6.42
CA ILE A 391 9.25 -12.27 -7.70
C ILE A 391 10.28 -11.16 -7.64
N LYS A 392 11.23 -11.15 -8.57
CA LYS A 392 12.04 -9.97 -8.86
C LYS A 392 11.37 -9.21 -10.01
N LYS A 393 10.82 -8.06 -9.68
CA LYS A 393 10.06 -7.22 -10.59
C LYS A 393 10.93 -6.04 -11.03
N VAL A 394 11.29 -6.01 -12.30
CA VAL A 394 12.05 -4.91 -12.91
C VAL A 394 11.09 -4.02 -13.69
N CYS A 395 11.00 -2.76 -13.28
CA CYS A 395 10.14 -1.76 -13.91
C CYS A 395 11.02 -0.72 -14.62
N PHE A 396 10.73 -0.42 -15.87
CA PHE A 396 11.40 0.65 -16.61
C PHE A 396 10.42 1.30 -17.59
N THR A 397 10.79 2.49 -18.05
CA THR A 397 10.02 3.25 -19.02
C THR A 397 10.87 3.43 -20.27
N TYR A 398 10.30 3.20 -21.44
CA TYR A 398 10.96 3.41 -22.73
C TYR A 398 9.97 4.04 -23.71
N GLU A 399 10.34 5.16 -24.33
CA GLU A 399 9.45 5.96 -25.20
C GLU A 399 8.06 6.19 -24.58
N GLY A 400 8.04 6.54 -23.29
CA GLY A 400 6.83 6.72 -22.49
C GLY A 400 6.09 5.43 -22.12
N GLN A 401 6.36 4.28 -22.74
CA GLN A 401 5.71 3.01 -22.42
C GLN A 401 6.30 2.38 -21.15
N ASN A 402 5.44 1.79 -20.30
CA ASN A 402 5.86 1.15 -19.06
C ASN A 402 6.00 -0.36 -19.24
N PHE A 403 7.22 -0.84 -19.08
CA PHE A 403 7.57 -2.25 -19.14
C PHE A 403 7.78 -2.79 -17.72
N ILE A 404 7.28 -4.00 -17.50
CA ILE A 404 7.43 -4.71 -16.24
C ILE A 404 7.88 -6.13 -16.56
N VAL A 405 9.10 -6.48 -16.20
CA VAL A 405 9.60 -7.85 -16.26
C VAL A 405 9.42 -8.46 -14.87
N ASN A 406 8.69 -9.57 -14.77
CA ASN A 406 8.59 -10.36 -13.54
C ASN A 406 9.43 -11.62 -13.72
N GLU A 407 10.54 -11.70 -13.02
CA GLU A 407 11.31 -12.92 -12.86
C GLU A 407 10.77 -13.68 -11.64
N TYR A 408 10.17 -14.84 -11.89
CA TYR A 408 9.71 -15.73 -10.82
C TYR A 408 10.82 -16.73 -10.53
N GLU A 409 11.19 -16.84 -9.24
CA GLU A 409 12.18 -17.82 -8.79
C GLU A 409 11.80 -19.22 -9.30
N ASP A 410 12.75 -19.96 -9.87
CA ASP A 410 12.59 -21.31 -10.45
C ASP A 410 11.60 -21.47 -11.63
N VAL A 411 11.13 -20.37 -12.23
CA VAL A 411 10.19 -20.43 -13.37
C VAL A 411 10.72 -19.66 -14.58
N GLY A 412 11.28 -18.47 -14.38
CA GLY A 412 11.78 -17.62 -15.46
C GLY A 412 11.04 -16.29 -15.59
N GLN A 413 11.30 -15.59 -16.70
CA GLN A 413 10.87 -14.21 -16.90
C GLN A 413 9.59 -14.05 -17.71
N PHE A 414 8.71 -13.18 -17.24
CA PHE A 414 7.48 -12.78 -17.92
C PHE A 414 7.46 -11.28 -18.11
N LEU A 415 7.40 -10.85 -19.37
CA LEU A 415 7.25 -9.45 -19.71
C LEU A 415 5.78 -9.06 -19.66
N LYS A 416 5.48 -7.94 -18.99
CA LYS A 416 4.17 -7.29 -19.02
C LYS A 416 4.33 -5.90 -19.57
N ILE A 417 3.52 -5.58 -20.56
CA ILE A 417 3.47 -4.25 -21.14
C ILE A 417 2.06 -3.71 -20.88
N LYS A 418 2.02 -2.61 -20.13
CA LYS A 418 0.76 -1.97 -19.74
C LYS A 418 0.31 -1.03 -20.86
N ASN A 419 -1.01 -0.94 -21.04
CA ASN A 419 -1.66 0.00 -21.94
C ASN A 419 -1.28 -0.15 -23.42
N CYS A 420 -1.28 -1.39 -23.92
CA CYS A 420 -1.09 -1.64 -25.34
C CYS A 420 -2.42 -1.98 -25.99
N LYS A 421 -2.79 -1.29 -27.07
CA LYS A 421 -3.85 -1.77 -27.96
C LYS A 421 -3.40 -3.07 -28.65
N GLN A 422 -4.37 -3.89 -29.08
CA GLN A 422 -4.09 -5.18 -29.75
C GLN A 422 -3.34 -4.99 -31.08
N ASP A 423 -3.63 -3.90 -31.79
CA ASP A 423 -3.13 -3.65 -33.15
C ASP A 423 -1.96 -2.65 -33.21
N GLU A 424 -1.44 -2.22 -32.06
CA GLU A 424 -0.40 -1.19 -32.00
C GLU A 424 0.99 -1.83 -32.00
N GLN A 425 1.89 -1.32 -32.85
CA GLN A 425 3.29 -1.73 -32.84
C GLN A 425 3.93 -1.32 -31.52
N ILE A 426 4.29 -2.32 -30.72
CA ILE A 426 4.97 -2.11 -29.44
C ILE A 426 6.39 -1.63 -29.76
N GLN A 427 6.73 -0.42 -29.32
CA GLN A 427 8.09 0.09 -29.39
C GLN A 427 8.91 -0.53 -28.27
N THR A 428 9.67 -1.56 -28.59
CA THR A 428 10.54 -2.21 -27.61
C THR A 428 11.94 -1.61 -27.64
N PRO A 429 12.59 -1.49 -26.47
CA PRO A 429 13.96 -1.03 -26.43
C PRO A 429 14.90 -2.03 -27.13
N PRO A 430 16.04 -1.59 -27.69
CA PRO A 430 16.93 -2.45 -28.48
C PRO A 430 17.48 -3.68 -27.73
N PHE A 431 17.55 -3.63 -26.41
CA PHE A 431 18.02 -4.75 -25.58
C PHE A 431 16.95 -5.82 -25.35
N LEU A 432 15.68 -5.51 -25.63
CA LEU A 432 14.57 -6.44 -25.43
C LEU A 432 14.34 -7.23 -26.72
N ASN A 433 14.86 -8.46 -26.77
CA ASN A 433 14.63 -9.34 -27.91
C ASN A 433 13.22 -9.95 -27.84
N MET A 434 12.33 -9.46 -28.71
CA MET A 434 10.97 -10.00 -28.86
C MET A 434 10.89 -11.14 -29.89
N GLN A 435 11.99 -11.50 -30.55
CA GLN A 435 12.00 -12.58 -31.53
C GLN A 435 11.73 -13.91 -30.83
N GLY A 436 10.65 -14.60 -31.22
CA GLY A 436 10.21 -15.84 -30.58
C GLY A 436 9.48 -15.65 -29.24
N ALA A 437 9.18 -14.40 -28.83
CA ALA A 437 8.35 -14.16 -27.66
C ALA A 437 6.90 -14.60 -27.92
N GLU A 438 6.32 -15.36 -27.00
CA GLU A 438 4.95 -15.87 -27.08
C GLU A 438 4.02 -14.99 -26.25
N GLU A 439 3.00 -14.39 -26.89
CA GLU A 439 1.96 -13.65 -26.17
C GLU A 439 0.99 -14.61 -25.47
N LEU A 440 0.78 -14.36 -24.18
CA LEU A 440 -0.15 -15.13 -23.37
C LEU A 440 -1.59 -14.65 -23.60
N GLN A 441 -2.41 -15.54 -24.17
CA GLN A 441 -3.84 -15.30 -24.39
C GLN A 441 -4.64 -15.24 -23.07
N LYS A 442 -4.18 -15.96 -22.03
CA LYS A 442 -4.76 -15.93 -20.67
C LYS A 442 -3.77 -15.29 -19.70
N LYS A 443 -4.28 -14.43 -18.80
CA LYS A 443 -3.46 -13.78 -17.77
C LYS A 443 -2.85 -14.83 -16.84
N PHE A 444 -1.53 -14.79 -16.69
CA PHE A 444 -0.80 -15.60 -15.71
C PHE A 444 -1.17 -15.16 -14.28
N THR A 445 -1.63 -16.10 -13.44
CA THR A 445 -1.95 -15.84 -12.03
C THR A 445 -0.91 -16.47 -11.11
N THR A 446 -0.51 -15.72 -10.08
CA THR A 446 0.48 -16.21 -9.10
C THR A 446 -0.10 -17.29 -8.18
N ARG A 447 -1.41 -17.54 -8.21
CA ARG A 447 -2.08 -18.52 -7.35
C ARG A 447 -1.95 -19.91 -7.93
N VAL A 448 -2.17 -20.05 -9.24
CA VAL A 448 -1.93 -21.30 -9.97
C VAL A 448 -0.46 -21.70 -9.83
N LEU A 449 0.48 -20.78 -10.04
CA LEU A 449 1.91 -21.06 -9.85
C LEU A 449 2.22 -21.56 -8.43
N ALA A 450 1.61 -20.96 -7.40
CA ALA A 450 1.86 -21.34 -6.02
C ALA A 450 1.36 -22.76 -5.69
N LYS A 451 0.21 -23.15 -6.25
CA LYS A 451 -0.34 -24.51 -6.12
C LYS A 451 0.54 -25.52 -6.87
N GLU A 452 0.86 -25.23 -8.12
CA GLU A 452 1.67 -26.12 -8.96
C GLU A 452 3.08 -26.33 -8.42
N LYS A 453 3.74 -25.31 -7.84
CA LYS A 453 5.05 -25.46 -7.19
C LYS A 453 5.02 -26.47 -6.04
N VAL A 454 3.89 -26.62 -5.33
CA VAL A 454 3.75 -27.61 -4.25
C VAL A 454 3.54 -29.01 -4.80
N GLU A 455 2.78 -29.14 -5.90
CA GLU A 455 2.52 -30.42 -6.58
C GLU A 455 3.77 -30.94 -7.31
N LEU A 456 4.60 -30.04 -7.84
CA LEU A 456 5.74 -30.33 -8.71
C LEU A 456 7.09 -30.39 -7.98
N LYS A 457 7.11 -30.76 -6.69
CA LYS A 457 8.29 -30.80 -5.80
C LYS A 457 9.56 -31.48 -6.36
N PHE A 458 9.51 -32.14 -7.52
CA PHE A 458 10.63 -32.83 -8.17
C PHE A 458 10.74 -32.64 -9.70
N GLN A 459 10.18 -31.59 -10.30
CA GLN A 459 10.31 -31.32 -11.74
C GLN A 459 11.33 -30.22 -12.07
N THR A 460 12.05 -30.38 -13.19
CA THR A 460 12.99 -29.38 -13.72
C THR A 460 12.26 -28.14 -14.22
N VAL A 461 12.90 -26.96 -14.12
CA VAL A 461 12.40 -25.65 -14.60
C VAL A 461 11.78 -25.73 -16.00
N ASN A 462 12.39 -26.51 -16.90
CA ASN A 462 11.89 -26.72 -18.26
C ASN A 462 10.52 -27.41 -18.34
N GLN A 463 10.19 -28.31 -17.42
CA GLN A 463 8.87 -28.97 -17.38
C GLN A 463 7.78 -28.00 -16.91
N ILE A 464 8.10 -27.11 -15.97
CA ILE A 464 7.20 -26.05 -15.50
C ILE A 464 6.93 -25.06 -16.65
N ILE A 465 7.98 -24.55 -17.30
CA ILE A 465 7.85 -23.65 -18.46
C ILE A 465 7.07 -24.32 -19.60
N PHE A 466 7.39 -25.58 -19.92
CA PHE A 466 6.71 -26.34 -20.98
C PHE A 466 5.22 -26.56 -20.68
N ARG A 467 4.85 -26.82 -19.42
CA ARG A 467 3.44 -26.94 -19.03
C ARG A 467 2.72 -25.60 -19.11
N PHE A 468 3.37 -24.50 -18.74
CA PHE A 468 2.80 -23.16 -18.93
C PHE A 468 2.61 -22.81 -20.41
N ARG A 469 3.56 -23.19 -21.28
CA ARG A 469 3.40 -23.08 -22.75
C ARG A 469 2.23 -23.92 -23.28
N LYS A 470 1.95 -25.09 -22.68
CA LYS A 470 0.76 -25.89 -23.01
C LYS A 470 -0.55 -25.26 -22.51
N LEU A 471 -0.54 -24.67 -21.31
CA LEU A 471 -1.71 -24.01 -20.72
C LEU A 471 -2.08 -22.70 -21.45
N SER A 472 -1.12 -22.02 -22.07
CA SER A 472 -1.35 -20.85 -22.91
C SER A 472 -1.86 -21.18 -24.31
N THR A 473 -1.63 -22.40 -24.80
CA THR A 473 -1.94 -22.85 -26.18
C THR A 473 -3.15 -23.79 -26.28
N ALA A 474 -3.60 -24.40 -25.19
CA ALA A 474 -4.73 -25.33 -25.22
C ALA A 474 -6.08 -24.59 -25.20
N GLU A 475 -6.79 -24.62 -26.34
CA GLU A 475 -8.20 -24.22 -26.46
C GLU A 475 -9.20 -25.29 -26.01
N ASP A 476 -8.82 -26.57 -25.83
CA ASP A 476 -9.80 -27.60 -25.44
C ASP A 476 -9.23 -28.65 -24.47
N SER A 477 -10.10 -29.12 -23.57
CA SER A 477 -10.00 -30.23 -22.61
C SER A 477 -9.36 -29.99 -21.21
N VAL A 478 -10.07 -29.24 -20.35
CA VAL A 478 -10.01 -29.45 -18.87
C VAL A 478 -11.43 -29.49 -18.30
N GLU A 479 -12.33 -30.26 -18.90
CA GLU A 479 -13.76 -30.24 -18.52
C GLU A 479 -14.11 -30.98 -17.20
N LYS A 480 -13.14 -31.39 -16.37
CA LYS A 480 -13.45 -32.10 -15.10
C LYS A 480 -12.67 -31.68 -13.84
N VAL A 481 -11.87 -30.61 -13.90
CA VAL A 481 -11.33 -29.93 -12.69
C VAL A 481 -11.76 -28.45 -12.64
N GLN A 482 -12.50 -28.00 -13.66
CA GLN A 482 -12.99 -26.64 -13.81
C GLN A 482 -14.33 -26.44 -13.11
N ARG A 483 -14.30 -25.76 -11.96
CA ARG A 483 -15.38 -24.87 -11.45
C ARG A 483 -14.99 -24.07 -10.19
N GLN A 484 -13.85 -24.36 -9.56
CA GLN A 484 -13.37 -23.63 -8.35
C GLN A 484 -11.98 -22.97 -8.48
N ASP A 485 -11.19 -23.31 -9.50
CA ASP A 485 -9.76 -22.96 -9.58
C ASP A 485 -9.41 -21.90 -10.65
N GLN A 486 -10.40 -21.32 -11.34
CA GLN A 486 -10.15 -20.16 -12.21
C GLN A 486 -10.33 -18.89 -11.39
N GLU A 487 -9.24 -18.16 -11.14
CA GLU A 487 -9.38 -16.77 -10.74
C GLU A 487 -10.06 -16.02 -11.89
N PRO A 488 -11.10 -15.24 -11.61
CA PRO A 488 -11.84 -14.63 -12.69
C PRO A 488 -11.11 -13.45 -13.32
N PRO A 489 -11.49 -13.03 -14.54
CA PRO A 489 -11.09 -11.71 -15.02
C PRO A 489 -11.43 -10.65 -13.95
N GLU A 490 -10.51 -9.72 -13.71
CA GLU A 490 -10.63 -8.62 -12.73
C GLU A 490 -11.70 -7.58 -13.13
N ASP A 491 -12.83 -8.02 -13.68
CA ASP A 491 -13.95 -7.18 -14.08
C ASP A 491 -15.01 -7.23 -12.99
N PHE A 492 -14.95 -6.26 -12.09
CA PHE A 492 -16.05 -5.98 -11.18
C PHE A 492 -17.25 -5.47 -12.01
N GLN A 493 -18.49 -5.86 -11.68
CA GLN A 493 -19.69 -5.40 -12.39
C GLN A 493 -20.86 -5.04 -11.47
N LEU A 494 -21.69 -4.09 -11.91
CA LEU A 494 -23.02 -3.82 -11.37
C LEU A 494 -24.07 -4.33 -12.37
N ASP A 495 -24.94 -5.25 -11.94
CA ASP A 495 -26.17 -5.56 -12.67
C ASP A 495 -27.09 -4.34 -12.59
N GLN A 496 -27.14 -3.55 -13.66
CA GLN A 496 -28.18 -2.53 -13.83
C GLN A 496 -29.48 -3.22 -14.28
N GLN A 497 -30.26 -3.75 -13.34
CA GLN A 497 -31.68 -3.98 -13.60
C GLN A 497 -32.40 -2.63 -13.69
N GLN A 498 -32.76 -2.26 -14.91
CA GLN A 498 -33.61 -1.12 -15.22
C GLN A 498 -34.96 -1.25 -14.52
N ASN A 499 -35.17 -0.49 -13.44
CA ASN A 499 -36.51 -0.19 -12.95
C ASN A 499 -37.20 0.76 -13.94
N LYS A 500 -37.82 0.19 -14.98
CA LYS A 500 -38.84 0.88 -15.77
C LYS A 500 -40.10 1.02 -14.91
N ALA A 501 -40.13 2.05 -14.06
CA ALA A 501 -41.38 2.53 -13.50
C ALA A 501 -42.17 3.24 -14.63
N LYS A 502 -43.19 2.56 -15.16
CA LYS A 502 -44.22 3.18 -16.00
C LYS A 502 -44.93 4.28 -15.19
N PRO A 503 -45.16 5.48 -15.75
CA PRO A 503 -46.02 6.46 -15.09
C PRO A 503 -47.46 5.97 -15.17
N LYS A 504 -48.12 5.81 -14.01
CA LYS A 504 -49.57 5.69 -13.93
C LYS A 504 -50.14 7.09 -13.74
N LYS A 505 -50.86 7.51 -14.78
CA LYS A 505 -51.91 8.55 -14.89
C LYS A 505 -51.68 9.90 -14.23
#